data_AF-A0AAU4M3V0-F1
#
_entry.id   AF-A0AAU4M3V0-F1
#
_cell.length_a   1.000
_cell.length_b   1.000
_cell.length_c   1.000
_cell.angle_alpha   90.00
_cell.angle_beta   90.00
_cell.angle_gamma   90.00
#
_symmetry.space_group_name_H-M   'P 1'
#
loop_
_entity.id
_entity.type
_entity.pdbx_description
1 polymer ?
#
loop_
_entity_poly.entity_id
_entity_poly.type
_entity_poly.pdbx_seq_one_letter_code
_entity_poly.pdbx_strand_id
1 'polypeptide(L)'
;MAYGMVFAVTTPAGSELTLPVLSGQLGVSSATGTAPKDRVITSAKVPQVGTVARVTGTEVTQLTGDISVELLTMHTMMPVPGTTEDFLVVTLASPNLPLKSEVYDLFDAITSTFRFMSDDGVTVAGGGPATGTPDPPG
;
A
#
# COMPACT_ATOMS: atom_id res chain seq x y z
N MET A 1 0.40 4.07 -20.29
CA MET A 1 1.26 4.77 -19.32
C MET A 1 1.13 4.06 -17.99
N ALA A 2 2.20 3.52 -17.42
CA ALA A 2 2.20 3.05 -16.04
C ALA A 2 2.52 4.23 -15.11
N TYR A 3 1.95 4.25 -13.91
CA TYR A 3 2.19 5.30 -12.92
C TYR A 3 2.32 4.74 -11.52
N GLY A 4 2.97 5.50 -10.66
CA GLY A 4 3.09 5.23 -9.24
C GLY A 4 2.82 6.48 -8.42
N MET A 5 2.12 6.33 -7.31
CA MET A 5 1.78 7.38 -6.37
C MET A 5 2.05 6.89 -4.95
N VAL A 6 2.50 7.79 -4.08
CA VAL A 6 2.72 7.51 -2.66
C VAL A 6 1.98 8.56 -1.86
N PHE A 7 1.12 8.11 -0.95
CA PHE A 7 0.33 8.98 -0.09
C PHE A 7 0.63 8.67 1.37
N ALA A 8 0.87 9.70 2.18
CA ALA A 8 0.83 9.59 3.62
C ALA A 8 -0.61 9.78 4.09
N VAL A 9 -1.13 8.82 4.85
CA VAL A 9 -2.51 8.80 5.34
C VAL A 9 -2.47 8.61 6.85
N THR A 10 -3.06 9.57 7.56
CA THR A 10 -3.28 9.49 9.00
C THR A 10 -4.73 9.14 9.27
N THR A 11 -4.95 8.15 10.13
CA THR A 11 -6.27 7.71 10.57
C THR A 11 -6.87 8.76 11.50
N PRO A 12 -8.09 9.25 11.26
CA PRO A 12 -8.78 10.10 12.22
C PRO A 12 -9.07 9.33 13.51
N ALA A 13 -8.82 9.95 14.66
CA ALA A 13 -9.06 9.35 15.97
C ALA A 13 -10.50 8.79 16.07
N GLY A 14 -10.60 7.51 16.46
CA GLY A 14 -11.88 6.80 16.59
C GLY A 14 -12.36 6.09 15.31
N SER A 15 -11.60 6.12 14.22
CA SER A 15 -11.81 5.26 13.04
C SER A 15 -10.83 4.09 13.06
N GLU A 16 -11.31 2.85 12.88
CA GLU A 16 -10.39 1.75 12.57
C GLU A 16 -10.05 1.78 11.08
N LEU A 17 -8.78 2.05 10.78
CA LEU A 17 -8.24 1.93 9.42
C LEU A 17 -7.97 0.44 9.10
N THR A 18 -9.04 -0.37 9.15
CA THR A 18 -8.93 -1.77 8.75
C THR A 18 -8.68 -1.86 7.25
N LEU A 19 -7.93 -2.88 6.82
CA LEU A 19 -7.65 -3.14 5.41
C LEU A 19 -8.91 -3.13 4.52
N PRO A 20 -10.07 -3.65 4.97
CA PRO A 20 -11.33 -3.53 4.23
C PRO A 20 -11.84 -2.08 4.05
N VAL A 21 -11.68 -1.21 5.06
CA VAL A 21 -12.13 0.19 5.01
C VAL A 21 -11.25 1.01 4.07
N LEU A 22 -9.93 0.88 4.19
CA LEU A 22 -8.96 1.54 3.30
C LEU A 22 -9.14 1.12 1.86
N SER A 23 -9.28 -0.18 1.64
CA SER A 23 -9.45 -0.71 0.30
C SER A 23 -10.80 -0.30 -0.32
N GLY A 24 -11.83 -0.06 0.49
CA GLY A 24 -13.07 0.59 0.05
C GLY A 24 -12.87 2.05 -0.37
N GLN A 25 -12.06 2.81 0.39
CA GLN A 25 -11.74 4.21 0.08
C GLN A 25 -10.79 4.38 -1.11
N LEU A 26 -9.87 3.42 -1.33
CA LEU A 26 -9.04 3.40 -2.53
C LEU A 26 -9.85 3.06 -3.80
N GLY A 27 -11.03 2.43 -3.64
CA GLY A 27 -11.94 2.11 -4.74
C GLY A 27 -12.86 3.25 -5.18
N VAL A 28 -12.95 4.36 -4.44
CA VAL A 28 -13.83 5.50 -4.81
C VAL A 28 -13.25 6.40 -5.90
N SER A 29 -12.04 6.12 -6.41
CA SER A 29 -11.49 6.81 -7.59
C SER A 29 -11.86 6.17 -8.92
N SER A 30 -12.50 4.99 -8.91
CA SER A 30 -13.22 4.51 -10.08
C SER A 30 -14.50 5.36 -10.21
N ALA A 31 -14.66 6.10 -11.32
CA ALA A 31 -15.75 7.04 -11.59
C ALA A 31 -17.18 6.43 -11.57
N THR A 32 -17.37 5.21 -11.06
CA THR A 32 -18.62 4.46 -11.02
C THR A 32 -18.90 3.73 -9.69
N GLY A 33 -18.04 3.90 -8.66
CA GLY A 33 -18.35 3.44 -7.29
C GLY A 33 -18.52 1.92 -7.11
N THR A 34 -18.10 1.11 -8.10
CA THR A 34 -18.19 -0.35 -8.03
C THR A 34 -16.79 -0.91 -7.86
N ALA A 35 -16.49 -1.49 -6.69
CA ALA A 35 -15.23 -2.17 -6.47
C ALA A 35 -15.04 -3.29 -7.53
N PRO A 36 -13.88 -3.37 -8.20
CA PRO A 36 -13.62 -4.41 -9.20
C PRO A 36 -13.76 -5.80 -8.59
N LYS A 37 -14.47 -6.70 -9.29
CA LYS A 37 -14.79 -8.06 -8.80
C LYS A 37 -13.55 -8.96 -8.62
N ASP A 38 -12.45 -8.59 -9.25
CA ASP A 38 -11.17 -9.31 -9.25
C ASP A 38 -10.18 -8.77 -8.20
N ARG A 39 -10.64 -7.92 -7.28
CA ARG A 39 -9.80 -7.37 -6.21
C ARG A 39 -9.40 -8.46 -5.21
N VAL A 40 -8.09 -8.66 -5.04
CA VAL A 40 -7.51 -9.61 -4.10
C VAL A 40 -6.73 -8.86 -3.03
N ILE A 41 -7.05 -9.14 -1.76
CA ILE A 41 -6.32 -8.64 -0.60
C ILE A 41 -5.36 -9.74 -0.15
N THR A 42 -4.09 -9.41 -0.03
CA THR A 42 -3.02 -10.30 0.41
C THR A 42 -2.14 -9.59 1.44
N SER A 43 -1.35 -10.35 2.18
CA SER A 43 -0.25 -9.82 2.97
C SER A 43 1.07 -10.08 2.26
N ALA A 44 1.99 -9.13 2.31
CA ALA A 44 3.34 -9.26 1.75
C ALA A 44 4.37 -8.89 2.83
N LYS A 45 5.59 -9.42 2.73
CA LYS A 45 6.71 -9.01 3.58
C LYS A 45 7.60 -8.05 2.81
N VAL A 46 7.75 -6.84 3.32
CA VAL A 46 8.68 -5.84 2.77
C VAL A 46 9.92 -5.83 3.68
N PRO A 47 11.14 -6.08 3.15
CA PRO A 47 12.32 -6.36 3.97
C PRO A 47 12.62 -5.35 5.09
N GLN A 48 12.42 -4.05 4.85
CA GLN A 48 12.75 -2.98 5.80
C GLN A 48 11.52 -2.42 6.54
N VAL A 49 10.31 -2.88 6.20
CA VAL A 49 9.03 -2.37 6.72
C VAL A 49 8.26 -3.44 7.51
N GLY A 50 8.48 -4.72 7.26
CA GLY A 50 7.77 -5.82 7.90
C GLY A 50 6.55 -6.28 7.10
N THR A 51 5.51 -6.75 7.80
CA THR A 51 4.30 -7.28 7.15
C THR A 51 3.40 -6.13 6.72
N VAL A 52 3.13 -6.05 5.43
CA VAL A 52 2.29 -5.03 4.81
C VAL A 52 1.06 -5.67 4.20
N ALA A 53 0.01 -4.89 4.09
CA ALA A 53 -1.17 -5.32 3.36
C ALA A 53 -1.08 -4.85 1.91
N ARG A 54 -1.45 -5.73 0.99
CA ARG A 54 -1.40 -5.49 -0.44
C ARG A 54 -2.74 -5.80 -1.07
N VAL A 55 -3.22 -4.89 -1.91
CA VAL A 55 -4.47 -5.03 -2.64
C VAL A 55 -4.13 -4.94 -4.12
N THR A 56 -4.31 -6.05 -4.83
CA THR A 56 -4.17 -6.10 -6.28
C THR A 56 -5.55 -6.18 -6.92
N GLY A 57 -5.72 -5.60 -8.09
CA GLY A 57 -6.93 -5.74 -8.86
C GLY A 57 -6.78 -5.10 -10.23
N THR A 58 -7.88 -5.05 -10.95
CA THR A 58 -7.95 -4.40 -12.24
C THR A 58 -8.96 -3.27 -12.16
N GLU A 59 -8.55 -2.05 -12.50
CA GLU A 59 -9.37 -0.85 -12.43
C GLU A 59 -9.65 -0.31 -13.82
N VAL A 60 -10.92 0.01 -14.10
CA VAL A 60 -11.31 0.62 -15.37
C VAL A 60 -11.39 2.13 -15.17
N THR A 61 -10.49 2.86 -15.81
CA THR A 61 -10.43 4.32 -15.78
C THR A 61 -10.83 4.88 -17.14
N GLN A 62 -11.71 5.89 -17.13
CA GLN A 62 -12.02 6.65 -18.34
C GLN A 62 -10.90 7.65 -18.62
N LEU A 63 -10.25 7.52 -19.78
CA LEU A 63 -9.20 8.45 -20.22
C LEU A 63 -9.81 9.67 -20.93
N THR A 64 -10.87 9.44 -21.70
CA THR A 64 -11.73 10.44 -22.35
C THR A 64 -13.15 9.86 -22.44
N GLY A 65 -14.17 10.69 -22.71
CA GLY A 65 -15.59 10.31 -22.59
C GLY A 65 -16.02 9.00 -23.27
N ASP A 66 -15.30 8.55 -24.31
CA ASP A 66 -15.59 7.30 -25.03
C ASP A 66 -14.48 6.24 -24.88
N ILE A 67 -13.36 6.53 -24.21
CA ILE A 67 -12.22 5.62 -24.09
C ILE A 67 -12.05 5.19 -22.64
N SER A 68 -12.40 3.94 -22.36
CA SER A 68 -12.09 3.26 -21.10
C SER A 68 -10.79 2.46 -21.25
N VAL A 69 -9.89 2.62 -20.29
CA VAL A 69 -8.64 1.87 -20.20
C VAL A 69 -8.69 1.03 -18.94
N GLU A 70 -8.40 -0.25 -19.11
CA GLU A 70 -8.26 -1.20 -18.02
C GLU A 70 -6.80 -1.17 -17.52
N LEU A 71 -6.62 -1.12 -16.20
CA LEU A 71 -5.33 -0.97 -15.55
C LEU A 71 -5.17 -2.02 -14.46
N LEU A 72 -4.06 -2.74 -14.47
CA LEU A 72 -3.62 -3.51 -13.31
C LEU A 72 -3.22 -2.54 -12.21
N THR A 73 -3.80 -2.66 -11.02
CA THR A 73 -3.47 -1.85 -9.86
C THR A 73 -2.92 -2.70 -8.73
N MET A 74 -1.96 -2.14 -7.99
CA MET A 74 -1.40 -2.69 -6.76
C MET A 74 -1.24 -1.58 -5.73
N HIS A 75 -1.98 -1.70 -4.63
CA HIS A 75 -1.93 -0.80 -3.50
C HIS A 75 -1.22 -1.50 -2.34
N THR A 76 -0.11 -0.97 -1.87
CA THR A 76 0.63 -1.50 -0.71
C THR A 76 0.54 -0.52 0.45
N MET A 77 -0.02 -0.98 1.56
CA MET A 77 -0.20 -0.21 2.79
C MET A 77 0.92 -0.56 3.77
N MET A 78 1.77 0.41 4.04
CA MET A 78 2.94 0.29 4.90
C MET A 78 2.68 1.05 6.21
N PRO A 79 2.58 0.38 7.36
CA PRO A 79 2.43 1.06 8.65
C PRO A 79 3.69 1.86 8.96
N VAL A 80 3.54 3.10 9.42
CA VAL A 80 4.68 3.92 9.83
C VAL A 80 5.19 3.42 11.19
N PRO A 81 6.51 3.17 11.36
CA PRO A 81 7.05 2.73 12.63
C PRO A 81 6.84 3.80 13.72
N GLY A 82 6.37 3.38 14.89
CA GLY A 82 6.19 4.25 16.06
C GLY A 82 4.81 4.90 16.18
N THR A 83 3.94 4.78 15.17
CA THR A 83 2.54 5.21 15.25
C THR A 83 1.61 4.10 14.80
N THR A 84 0.41 4.05 15.38
CA THR A 84 -0.63 3.07 15.02
C THR A 84 -1.65 3.63 14.03
N GLU A 85 -1.61 4.95 13.81
CA GLU A 85 -2.60 5.68 13.03
C GLU A 85 -2.07 6.13 11.67
N ASP A 86 -0.74 6.12 11.44
CA ASP A 86 -0.16 6.56 10.18
C ASP A 86 0.24 5.40 9.26
N PHE A 87 -0.10 5.56 7.99
CA PHE A 87 0.18 4.60 6.93
C PHE A 87 0.71 5.32 5.69
N LEU A 88 1.68 4.70 5.03
CA LEU A 88 2.03 5.03 3.65
C LEU A 88 1.26 4.11 2.71
N VAL A 89 0.54 4.69 1.77
CA VAL A 89 -0.16 3.97 0.70
C VAL A 89 0.61 4.17 -0.59
N VAL A 90 1.20 3.09 -1.09
CA VAL A 90 1.89 3.06 -2.39
C VAL A 90 0.96 2.45 -3.42
N THR A 91 0.50 3.27 -4.37
CA THR A 91 -0.36 2.86 -5.48
C THR A 91 0.46 2.76 -6.75
N LEU A 92 0.48 1.59 -7.38
CA LEU A 92 1.11 1.35 -8.66
C LEU A 92 0.05 0.86 -9.66
N ALA A 93 0.06 1.40 -10.88
CA ALA A 93 -0.91 1.05 -11.91
C ALA A 93 -0.26 0.92 -13.30
N SER A 94 -0.74 -0.03 -14.10
CA SER A 94 -0.21 -0.29 -15.45
C SER A 94 -1.27 -0.84 -16.41
N PRO A 95 -1.33 -0.36 -17.67
CA PRO A 95 -2.26 -0.87 -18.69
C PRO A 95 -1.81 -2.19 -19.32
N ASN A 96 -0.68 -2.76 -18.89
CA ASN A 96 -0.12 -3.97 -19.49
C ASN A 96 -0.76 -5.25 -18.94
N LEU A 97 -2.07 -5.44 -19.17
CA LEU A 97 -2.82 -6.62 -18.70
C LEU A 97 -2.21 -7.97 -19.09
N PRO A 98 -1.70 -8.17 -20.33
CA PRO A 98 -1.14 -9.45 -20.73
C PRO A 98 0.13 -9.85 -19.95
N LEU A 99 0.80 -8.89 -19.30
CA LEU A 99 2.03 -9.08 -18.53
C LEU A 99 1.76 -8.98 -17.02
N LYS A 100 0.60 -9.45 -16.57
CA LYS A 100 0.12 -9.26 -15.20
C LYS A 100 1.12 -9.73 -14.14
N SER A 101 1.68 -10.91 -14.32
CA SER A 101 2.70 -11.47 -13.43
C SER A 101 3.93 -10.57 -13.35
N GLU A 102 4.49 -10.22 -14.49
CA GLU A 102 5.73 -9.46 -14.63
C GLU A 102 5.57 -8.03 -14.10
N VAL A 103 4.40 -7.43 -14.33
CA VAL A 103 4.06 -6.11 -13.78
C VAL A 103 3.95 -6.17 -12.27
N TYR A 104 3.29 -7.19 -11.70
CA TYR A 104 3.21 -7.34 -10.26
C TYR A 104 4.55 -7.67 -9.62
N ASP A 105 5.42 -8.45 -10.27
CA ASP A 105 6.78 -8.69 -9.82
C ASP A 105 7.61 -7.39 -9.84
N LEU A 106 7.46 -6.56 -10.88
CA LEU A 106 8.07 -5.24 -10.93
C LEU A 106 7.56 -4.34 -9.81
N PHE A 107 6.25 -4.35 -9.55
CA PHE A 107 5.65 -3.57 -8.49
C PHE A 107 6.12 -4.05 -7.11
N ASP A 108 6.23 -5.36 -6.91
CA ASP A 108 6.80 -5.94 -5.70
C ASP A 108 8.24 -5.50 -5.52
N ALA A 109 9.07 -5.62 -6.57
CA ALA A 109 10.45 -5.15 -6.57
C ALA A 109 10.54 -3.66 -6.20
N ILE A 110 9.72 -2.79 -6.79
CA ILE A 110 9.65 -1.37 -6.41
C ILE A 110 9.32 -1.23 -4.93
N THR A 111 8.23 -1.84 -4.44
CA THR A 111 7.80 -1.71 -3.04
C THR A 111 8.79 -2.31 -2.05
N SER A 112 9.57 -3.32 -2.44
CA SER A 112 10.62 -3.95 -1.62
C SER A 112 11.79 -3.01 -1.31
N THR A 113 11.97 -1.95 -2.10
CA THR A 113 13.04 -0.96 -1.89
C THR A 113 12.69 0.11 -0.85
N PHE A 114 11.41 0.19 -0.44
CA PHE A 114 10.95 1.17 0.52
C PHE A 114 11.50 0.84 1.91
N ARG A 115 11.94 1.89 2.58
CA ARG A 115 12.46 1.86 3.95
C ARG A 115 12.07 3.15 4.64
N PHE A 116 11.77 3.06 5.93
CA PHE A 116 11.57 4.24 6.75
C PHE A 116 12.92 4.76 7.24
N MET A 117 13.11 6.07 7.20
CA MET A 117 14.30 6.73 7.71
C MET A 117 13.88 7.69 8.81
N SER A 118 14.62 7.70 9.93
CA SER A 118 14.55 8.76 10.92
C SER A 118 15.08 10.06 10.33
N ASP A 119 14.76 11.18 10.97
CA ASP A 119 15.31 12.50 10.60
C ASP A 119 16.85 12.53 10.64
N ASP A 120 17.46 11.70 11.49
CA ASP A 120 18.92 11.51 11.58
C ASP A 120 19.50 10.59 10.48
N GLY A 121 18.69 10.14 9.51
CA GLY A 121 19.13 9.31 8.39
C GLY A 121 19.32 7.82 8.71
N VAL A 122 18.95 7.38 9.90
CA VAL A 122 19.02 5.97 10.33
C VAL A 122 17.78 5.22 9.85
N THR A 123 17.95 3.97 9.38
CA THR A 123 16.80 3.15 8.96
C THR A 123 16.00 2.69 10.17
N VAL A 124 14.70 2.92 10.17
CA VAL A 124 13.78 2.48 11.24
C VAL A 124 13.16 1.16 10.79
N ALA A 125 13.42 0.09 11.56
CA ALA A 125 12.80 -1.20 11.29
C ALA A 125 11.30 -1.15 11.58
N GLY A 126 10.48 -1.59 10.61
CA GLY A 126 9.05 -1.72 10.82
C GLY A 126 8.66 -2.99 11.57
N GLY A 127 8.15 -2.82 12.80
CA GLY A 127 7.25 -3.77 13.47
C GLY A 127 7.60 -4.20 14.90
N GLY A 128 6.76 -3.78 15.87
CA GLY A 128 6.57 -4.40 17.20
C GLY A 128 6.98 -3.53 18.40
N PRO A 129 6.22 -3.48 19.51
CA PRO A 129 6.56 -2.64 20.66
C PRO A 129 7.92 -3.06 21.21
N ALA A 130 8.82 -2.10 21.37
CA ALA A 130 10.06 -2.28 22.11
C ALA A 130 9.72 -2.60 23.58
N THR A 131 9.47 -3.87 23.89
CA THR A 131 9.52 -4.40 25.25
C THR A 131 10.98 -4.63 25.59
N GLY A 132 11.70 -3.51 25.74
CA GLY A 132 13.03 -3.45 26.31
C GLY A 132 12.95 -2.67 27.61
N THR A 133 12.30 -3.22 28.63
CA THR A 133 12.51 -2.75 30.00
C THR A 133 13.96 -3.15 30.35
N PRO A 134 14.87 -2.20 30.64
CA PRO A 134 16.18 -2.57 31.12
C PRO A 134 16.03 -3.16 32.52
N ASP A 135 16.47 -4.42 32.68
CA ASP A 135 16.57 -5.10 33.97
C ASP A 135 17.57 -4.33 34.86
N PRO A 136 17.19 -3.89 36.07
CA PRO A 136 18.12 -3.21 36.96
C PRO A 136 19.15 -4.21 37.53
N PRO A 137 20.41 -3.77 37.76
CA PRO A 137 21.42 -4.63 38.35
C PRO A 137 21.11 -4.86 39.84
N GLY A 138 21.02 -6.13 40.23
CA GLY A 138 21.06 -6.60 41.63
C GLY A 138 22.43 -7.16 41.98
#